data_AF-A0A7D5MDD8-F1
#
_entry.id   AF-A0A7D5MDD8-F1
#
_cell.length_a   1.000
_cell.length_b   1.000
_cell.length_c   1.000
_cell.angle_alpha   90.00
_cell.angle_beta   90.00
_cell.angle_gamma   90.00
#
_symmetry.space_group_name_H-M   'P 1'
#
loop_
_entity.id
_entity.type
_entity.pdbx_description
1 polymer ?
#
loop_
_entity_poly.entity_id
_entity_poly.type
_entity_poly.pdbx_seq_one_letter_code
_entity_poly.pdbx_strand_id
1 'polypeptide(L)'
;MKQSIIKNSEVFDDYYYPSILVGRKTETKQILGYLESFSSGNMGKNIYVFGPSGVGKTTTIRSVLSRFHNNSVFVNCWTSRTSHKIMEDILRQLGFVIHGRESTTELVKKFENSKKRNVIICLDEVDHIKDHDVFYVFARNPCCLVLISNSEHMLLKFDARIKSRLNFHVMQFEPYENNHIQEILSERVEKGFHDDVLDFTLDDVSKYCNGDARSGIQILRNAAIDAESNNLSSITSQEILMASRNIRKYRVSYLLQKLNEHQKTLYEILKENKSIESGKLFDEYCKKSDNKITDRSYRNYMQKMVEFGLVKEISSGRWKKYSMI
;
A
#
# COMPACT_ATOMS: atom_id res chain seq x y z
N MET A 1 -34.27 19.06 4.10
CA MET A 1 -33.03 18.33 4.45
C MET A 1 -31.94 18.84 3.52
N LYS A 2 -30.78 19.26 4.03
CA LYS A 2 -29.65 19.63 3.15
C LYS A 2 -29.16 18.35 2.47
N GLN A 3 -28.92 18.43 1.17
CA GLN A 3 -28.36 17.34 0.38
C GLN A 3 -26.91 17.10 0.85
N SER A 4 -26.53 15.83 1.05
CA SER A 4 -25.14 15.46 1.35
C SER A 4 -24.27 15.76 0.12
N ILE A 5 -23.03 16.19 0.37
CA ILE A 5 -22.05 16.47 -0.69
C ILE A 5 -21.49 15.13 -1.21
N ILE A 6 -21.24 14.18 -0.31
CA ILE A 6 -20.61 12.90 -0.62
C ILE A 6 -21.68 11.87 -1.03
N LYS A 7 -21.67 11.48 -2.30
CA LYS A 7 -22.50 10.41 -2.87
C LYS A 7 -21.93 9.03 -2.59
N ASN A 8 -20.62 8.88 -2.73
CA ASN A 8 -19.92 7.62 -2.51
C ASN A 8 -18.52 7.89 -1.93
N SER A 9 -18.36 7.68 -0.63
CA SER A 9 -17.06 7.90 0.03
C SER A 9 -15.99 6.88 -0.37
N GLU A 10 -16.38 5.68 -0.83
CA GLU A 10 -15.43 4.60 -1.12
C GLU A 10 -14.51 4.94 -2.29
N VAL A 11 -14.94 5.80 -3.22
CA VAL A 11 -14.09 6.19 -4.34
C VAL A 11 -12.89 7.04 -3.93
N PHE A 12 -12.84 7.52 -2.70
CA PHE A 12 -11.71 8.26 -2.16
C PHE A 12 -10.78 7.40 -1.29
N ASP A 13 -11.09 6.12 -1.11
CA ASP A 13 -10.25 5.21 -0.34
C ASP A 13 -8.98 4.82 -1.11
N ASP A 14 -7.87 4.65 -0.38
CA ASP A 14 -6.57 4.25 -0.95
C ASP A 14 -6.61 2.90 -1.70
N TYR A 15 -7.56 2.03 -1.35
CA TYR A 15 -7.77 0.72 -1.98
C TYR A 15 -8.74 0.75 -3.15
N TYR A 16 -9.39 1.90 -3.41
CA TYR A 16 -10.29 2.02 -4.55
C TYR A 16 -9.51 1.91 -5.85
N TYR A 17 -9.99 1.00 -6.69
CA TYR A 17 -9.36 0.68 -7.94
C TYR A 17 -10.06 1.40 -9.10
N PRO A 18 -9.38 2.30 -9.83
CA PRO A 18 -10.02 3.04 -10.90
C PRO A 18 -10.33 2.10 -12.07
N SER A 19 -11.41 2.41 -12.80
CA SER A 19 -11.78 1.66 -14.01
C SER A 19 -10.83 1.95 -15.17
N ILE A 20 -10.22 3.14 -15.18
CA ILE A 20 -9.33 3.61 -16.24
C ILE A 20 -8.01 4.04 -15.60
N LEU A 21 -6.90 3.61 -16.20
CA LEU A 21 -5.58 4.01 -15.76
C LEU A 21 -5.10 5.23 -16.58
N VAL A 22 -5.08 6.38 -15.92
CA VAL A 22 -4.67 7.66 -16.50
C VAL A 22 -3.14 7.82 -16.44
N GLY A 23 -2.55 8.43 -17.48
CA GLY A 23 -1.15 8.88 -17.47
C GLY A 23 -0.07 7.79 -17.42
N ARG A 24 -0.44 6.50 -17.51
CA ARG A 24 0.49 5.34 -17.40
C ARG A 24 0.43 4.38 -18.58
N LYS A 25 -0.01 4.84 -19.75
CA LYS A 25 -0.22 3.99 -20.94
C LYS A 25 1.08 3.35 -21.42
N THR A 26 2.19 4.10 -21.41
CA THR A 26 3.50 3.63 -21.87
C THR A 26 4.06 2.56 -20.95
N GLU A 27 4.08 2.82 -19.65
CA GLU A 27 4.54 1.91 -18.60
C GLU A 27 3.69 0.63 -18.63
N THR A 28 2.37 0.77 -18.71
CA THR A 28 1.44 -0.36 -18.83
C THR A 28 1.77 -1.23 -20.03
N LYS A 29 1.98 -0.63 -21.21
CA LYS A 29 2.30 -1.38 -22.44
C LYS A 29 3.64 -2.11 -22.32
N GLN A 30 4.66 -1.48 -21.75
CA GLN A 30 5.97 -2.09 -21.56
C GLN A 30 5.92 -3.27 -20.57
N ILE A 31 5.34 -3.06 -19.39
CA ILE A 31 5.20 -4.09 -18.37
C ILE A 31 4.39 -5.27 -18.92
N LEU A 32 3.26 -4.99 -19.56
CA LEU A 32 2.42 -6.02 -20.17
C LEU A 32 3.19 -6.85 -21.18
N GLY A 33 3.93 -6.21 -22.11
CA GLY A 33 4.71 -6.93 -23.12
C GLY A 33 5.77 -7.86 -22.51
N TYR A 34 6.45 -7.45 -21.43
CA TYR A 34 7.40 -8.31 -20.73
C TYR A 34 6.71 -9.52 -20.07
N LEU A 35 5.56 -9.31 -19.43
CA LEU A 35 4.82 -10.37 -18.75
C LEU A 35 4.12 -11.34 -19.71
N GLU A 36 3.61 -10.85 -20.85
CA GLU A 36 3.05 -11.68 -21.94
C GLU A 36 4.13 -12.55 -22.59
N SER A 37 5.33 -11.99 -22.81
CA SER A 37 6.49 -12.75 -23.30
C SER A 37 6.85 -13.89 -22.35
N PHE A 38 6.91 -13.62 -21.04
CA PHE A 38 7.13 -14.66 -20.02
C PHE A 38 6.04 -15.75 -20.05
N SER A 39 4.78 -15.33 -20.10
CA SER A 39 3.64 -16.25 -20.07
C SER A 39 3.57 -17.15 -21.29
N SER A 40 4.10 -16.69 -22.42
CA SER A 40 4.21 -17.43 -23.68
C SER A 40 5.37 -18.43 -23.72
N GLY A 41 6.13 -18.57 -22.62
CA GLY A 41 7.25 -19.52 -22.51
C GLY A 41 8.58 -18.99 -23.04
N ASN A 42 8.66 -17.72 -23.43
CA ASN A 42 9.93 -17.07 -23.75
C ASN A 42 10.65 -16.61 -22.47
N MET A 43 11.94 -16.29 -22.57
CA MET A 43 12.64 -15.61 -21.47
C MET A 43 11.99 -14.26 -21.20
N GLY A 44 11.12 -14.22 -20.18
CA GLY A 44 10.64 -12.98 -19.59
C GLY A 44 11.76 -12.18 -18.97
N LYS A 45 11.52 -10.89 -18.73
CA LYS A 45 12.39 -10.04 -17.93
C LYS A 45 11.78 -9.84 -16.56
N ASN A 46 12.58 -9.98 -15.51
CA ASN A 46 12.19 -9.49 -14.20
C ASN A 46 12.16 -7.96 -14.24
N ILE A 47 11.21 -7.33 -13.57
CA ILE A 47 10.96 -5.89 -13.65
C ILE A 47 11.17 -5.30 -12.25
N TYR A 48 11.93 -4.20 -12.18
CA TYR A 48 12.06 -3.38 -10.97
C TYR A 48 11.45 -2.01 -11.25
N VAL A 49 10.36 -1.70 -10.55
CA VAL A 49 9.64 -0.44 -10.65
C VAL A 49 9.96 0.41 -9.42
N PHE A 50 10.40 1.64 -9.63
CA PHE A 50 10.62 2.59 -8.53
C PHE A 50 10.08 3.99 -8.84
N GLY A 51 9.94 4.80 -7.80
CA GLY A 51 9.50 6.19 -7.92
C GLY A 51 8.81 6.67 -6.63
N PRO A 52 8.46 7.95 -6.51
CA PRO A 52 7.81 8.49 -5.31
C PRO A 52 6.47 7.82 -4.96
N SER A 53 5.98 8.05 -3.74
CA SER A 53 4.64 7.55 -3.37
C SER A 53 3.55 8.26 -4.19
N GLY A 54 2.45 7.56 -4.47
CA GLY A 54 1.28 8.18 -5.11
C GLY A 54 1.36 8.37 -6.64
N VAL A 55 2.48 8.00 -7.27
CA VAL A 55 2.67 8.08 -8.73
C VAL A 55 2.03 6.91 -9.52
N GLY A 56 1.29 6.02 -8.86
CA GLY A 56 0.52 4.96 -9.52
C GLY A 56 1.24 3.64 -9.81
N LYS A 57 2.39 3.36 -9.19
CA LYS A 57 3.14 2.10 -9.35
C LYS A 57 2.27 0.86 -9.07
N THR A 58 1.74 0.77 -7.84
CA THR A 58 0.88 -0.33 -7.40
C THR A 58 -0.37 -0.47 -8.26
N THR A 59 -1.03 0.66 -8.53
CA THR A 59 -2.25 0.67 -9.37
C THR A 59 -1.95 0.14 -10.76
N THR A 60 -0.88 0.58 -11.40
CA THR A 60 -0.48 0.13 -12.75
C THR A 60 -0.16 -1.36 -12.76
N ILE A 61 0.69 -1.83 -11.84
CA ILE A 61 1.09 -3.23 -11.79
C ILE A 61 -0.11 -4.15 -11.53
N ARG A 62 -0.98 -3.83 -10.56
CA ARG A 62 -2.18 -4.63 -10.32
C ARG A 62 -3.09 -4.70 -11.55
N SER A 63 -3.10 -3.66 -12.40
CA SER A 63 -3.99 -3.57 -13.57
C SER A 63 -3.49 -4.52 -14.62
N VAL A 64 -2.17 -4.53 -14.83
CA VAL A 64 -1.50 -5.48 -15.71
C VAL A 64 -1.68 -6.91 -15.18
N LEU A 65 -1.41 -7.17 -13.89
CA LEU A 65 -1.52 -8.51 -13.29
C LEU A 65 -2.94 -9.09 -13.37
N SER A 66 -3.98 -8.25 -13.36
CA SER A 66 -5.37 -8.70 -13.50
C SER A 66 -5.62 -9.51 -14.78
N ARG A 67 -4.78 -9.33 -15.81
CA ARG A 67 -4.83 -10.08 -17.08
C ARG A 67 -4.22 -11.49 -17.01
N PHE A 68 -3.49 -11.79 -15.94
CA PHE A 68 -2.75 -13.05 -15.77
C PHE A 68 -3.39 -13.99 -14.73
N HIS A 69 -4.55 -13.62 -14.17
CA HIS A 69 -5.39 -14.43 -13.28
C HIS A 69 -4.59 -15.34 -12.32
N ASN A 70 -4.88 -16.66 -12.32
CA ASN A 70 -4.35 -17.69 -11.42
C ASN A 70 -2.84 -17.96 -11.51
N ASN A 71 -2.15 -17.30 -12.45
CA ASN A 71 -0.71 -17.40 -12.67
C ASN A 71 0.04 -16.16 -12.17
N SER A 72 -0.64 -15.22 -11.53
CA SER A 72 -0.02 -14.07 -10.89
C SER A 72 -0.31 -14.03 -9.39
N VAL A 73 0.66 -13.56 -8.62
CA VAL A 73 0.52 -13.30 -7.18
C VAL A 73 0.99 -11.89 -6.87
N PHE A 74 0.37 -11.25 -5.90
CA PHE A 74 0.69 -9.91 -5.44
C PHE A 74 0.85 -9.92 -3.92
N VAL A 75 2.06 -9.67 -3.44
CA VAL A 75 2.39 -9.64 -2.01
C VAL A 75 2.85 -8.24 -1.64
N ASN A 76 2.25 -7.66 -0.60
CA ASN A 76 2.73 -6.42 -0.03
C ASN A 76 3.79 -6.74 1.05
N CYS A 77 5.03 -6.32 0.82
CA CYS A 77 6.17 -6.55 1.72
C CYS A 77 6.15 -5.68 2.97
N TRP A 78 5.23 -4.73 3.08
CA TRP A 78 4.96 -3.99 4.30
C TRP A 78 4.23 -4.85 5.34
N THR A 79 3.23 -5.64 4.91
CA THR A 79 2.55 -6.64 5.77
C THR A 79 3.37 -7.92 5.89
N SER A 80 4.02 -8.33 4.80
CA SER A 80 4.73 -9.61 4.68
C SER A 80 6.22 -9.38 4.57
N ARG A 81 6.84 -9.11 5.72
CA ARG A 81 8.19 -8.53 5.81
C ARG A 81 9.33 -9.54 5.78
N THR A 82 9.07 -10.84 5.93
CA THR A 82 10.12 -11.88 6.00
C THR A 82 9.95 -12.88 4.87
N SER A 83 11.04 -13.55 4.48
CA SER A 83 10.97 -14.60 3.45
C SER A 83 9.93 -15.67 3.77
N HIS A 84 9.80 -16.04 5.04
CA HIS A 84 8.77 -16.97 5.50
C HIS A 84 7.35 -16.50 5.17
N LYS A 85 7.01 -15.25 5.55
CA LYS A 85 5.66 -14.71 5.36
C LYS A 85 5.35 -14.46 3.89
N ILE A 86 6.34 -14.00 3.12
CA ILE A 86 6.22 -13.85 1.66
C ILE A 86 5.89 -15.19 1.00
N MET A 87 6.63 -16.25 1.33
CA MET A 87 6.38 -17.58 0.77
C MET A 87 5.00 -18.13 1.18
N GLU A 88 4.57 -17.88 2.43
CA GLU A 88 3.24 -18.25 2.90
C GLU A 88 2.15 -17.60 2.03
N ASP A 89 2.24 -16.29 1.81
CA ASP A 89 1.25 -15.53 1.04
C ASP A 89 1.24 -15.93 -0.44
N ILE A 90 2.41 -16.13 -1.04
CA ILE A 90 2.54 -16.62 -2.42
C ILE A 90 1.83 -17.97 -2.56
N LEU A 91 2.12 -18.93 -1.69
CA LEU A 91 1.53 -20.26 -1.77
C LEU A 91 0.02 -20.23 -1.55
N ARG A 92 -0.48 -19.44 -0.60
CA ARG A 92 -1.92 -19.25 -0.39
C ARG A 92 -2.60 -18.71 -1.65
N GLN A 93 -2.04 -17.68 -2.28
CA GLN A 93 -2.58 -17.10 -3.52
C GLN A 93 -2.51 -18.08 -4.71
N LEU A 94 -1.51 -18.97 -4.73
CA LEU A 94 -1.42 -20.04 -5.73
C LEU A 94 -2.42 -21.18 -5.49
N GLY A 95 -3.17 -21.17 -4.38
CA GLY A 95 -4.20 -22.16 -4.02
C GLY A 95 -3.72 -23.27 -3.09
N PHE A 96 -2.53 -23.17 -2.51
CA PHE A 96 -2.04 -24.17 -1.56
C PHE A 96 -2.64 -23.96 -0.17
N VAL A 97 -2.97 -25.07 0.50
CA VAL A 97 -3.34 -25.06 1.92
C VAL A 97 -2.07 -24.94 2.76
N ILE A 98 -2.01 -23.86 3.56
CA ILE A 98 -0.92 -23.59 4.50
C ILE A 98 -1.50 -23.51 5.92
N HIS A 99 -0.96 -24.31 6.82
CA HIS A 99 -1.43 -24.44 8.20
C HIS A 99 -0.78 -23.46 9.18
N GLY A 100 0.29 -22.77 8.75
CA GLY A 100 1.01 -21.78 9.55
C GLY A 100 1.99 -22.38 10.55
N ARG A 101 2.27 -23.69 10.44
CA ARG A 101 3.27 -24.42 11.24
C ARG A 101 4.45 -24.90 10.41
N GLU A 102 4.33 -24.80 9.09
CA GLU A 102 5.35 -25.20 8.14
C GLU A 102 6.62 -24.38 8.34
N SER A 103 7.78 -25.00 8.21
CA SER A 103 9.05 -24.26 8.17
C SER A 103 9.22 -23.52 6.84
N THR A 104 10.06 -22.50 6.78
CA THR A 104 10.40 -21.83 5.51
C THR A 104 10.89 -22.82 4.46
N THR A 105 11.70 -23.81 4.85
CA THR A 105 12.21 -24.86 3.97
C THR A 105 11.08 -25.71 3.39
N GLU A 106 10.05 -26.03 4.17
CA GLU A 106 8.88 -26.77 3.68
C GLU A 106 8.05 -25.95 2.70
N LEU A 107 7.87 -24.65 2.97
CA LEU A 107 7.20 -23.73 2.05
C LEU A 107 7.96 -23.65 0.72
N VAL A 108 9.29 -23.49 0.76
CA VAL A 108 10.14 -23.46 -0.43
C VAL A 108 10.01 -24.77 -1.22
N LYS A 109 10.09 -25.93 -0.56
CA LYS A 109 9.89 -27.23 -1.23
C LYS A 109 8.51 -27.35 -1.86
N LYS A 110 7.44 -26.86 -1.21
CA LYS A 110 6.08 -26.84 -1.79
C LYS A 110 6.03 -25.97 -3.05
N PHE A 111 6.71 -24.83 -3.05
CA PHE A 111 6.79 -23.93 -4.20
C PHE A 111 7.59 -24.56 -5.36
N GLU A 112 8.76 -25.11 -5.09
CA GLU A 112 9.64 -25.77 -6.06
C GLU A 112 8.97 -26.99 -6.70
N ASN A 113 8.21 -27.77 -5.92
CA ASN A 113 7.45 -28.93 -6.41
C ASN A 113 6.16 -28.55 -7.14
N SER A 114 5.80 -27.27 -7.20
CA SER A 114 4.57 -26.85 -7.88
C SER A 114 4.69 -27.08 -9.39
N LYS A 115 3.66 -27.66 -9.99
CA LYS A 115 3.59 -27.85 -11.45
C LYS A 115 3.34 -26.54 -12.21
N LYS A 116 3.09 -25.42 -11.51
CA LYS A 116 2.86 -24.10 -12.10
C LYS A 116 4.20 -23.51 -12.52
N ARG A 117 4.61 -23.76 -13.77
CA ARG A 117 5.94 -23.38 -14.28
C ARG A 117 6.10 -21.92 -14.71
N ASN A 118 5.02 -21.12 -14.73
CA ASN A 118 5.03 -19.74 -15.21
C ASN A 118 4.30 -18.83 -14.20
N VAL A 119 4.84 -18.67 -12.99
CA VAL A 119 4.24 -17.77 -11.98
C VAL A 119 4.87 -16.38 -12.09
N ILE A 120 4.02 -15.36 -12.20
CA ILE A 120 4.40 -13.95 -12.05
C ILE A 120 4.22 -13.55 -10.59
N ILE A 121 5.29 -13.10 -9.95
CA ILE A 121 5.31 -12.73 -8.53
C ILE A 121 5.58 -11.25 -8.42
N CYS A 122 4.60 -10.50 -7.92
CA CYS A 122 4.78 -9.10 -7.58
C CYS A 122 5.04 -8.92 -6.08
N LEU A 123 6.14 -8.27 -5.74
CA LEU A 123 6.45 -7.83 -4.38
C LEU A 123 6.35 -6.29 -4.33
N ASP A 124 5.28 -5.79 -3.72
CA ASP A 124 5.07 -4.36 -3.50
C ASP A 124 5.74 -3.88 -2.21
N GLU A 125 6.15 -2.62 -2.19
CA GLU A 125 6.85 -1.99 -1.05
C GLU A 125 8.05 -2.81 -0.56
N VAL A 126 8.84 -3.33 -1.51
CA VAL A 126 9.95 -4.26 -1.25
C VAL A 126 11.06 -3.66 -0.37
N ASP A 127 11.09 -2.33 -0.21
CA ASP A 127 11.94 -1.61 0.75
C ASP A 127 11.77 -2.08 2.21
N HIS A 128 10.61 -2.67 2.54
CA HIS A 128 10.23 -3.05 3.91
C HIS A 128 10.57 -4.49 4.28
N ILE A 129 11.10 -5.26 3.34
CA ILE A 129 11.59 -6.61 3.57
C ILE A 129 12.75 -6.59 4.58
N LYS A 130 12.75 -7.56 5.50
CA LYS A 130 13.74 -7.67 6.58
C LYS A 130 14.93 -8.55 6.22
N ASP A 131 14.75 -9.47 5.29
CA ASP A 131 15.74 -10.44 4.85
C ASP A 131 15.58 -10.72 3.36
N HIS A 132 16.65 -11.13 2.68
CA HIS A 132 16.67 -11.28 1.21
C HIS A 132 16.68 -12.75 0.76
N ASP A 133 16.47 -13.69 1.68
CA ASP A 133 16.66 -15.12 1.42
C ASP A 133 15.71 -15.65 0.33
N VAL A 134 14.50 -15.09 0.26
CA VAL A 134 13.48 -15.44 -0.73
C VAL A 134 13.95 -15.19 -2.17
N PHE A 135 14.81 -14.19 -2.39
CA PHE A 135 15.34 -13.91 -3.73
C PHE A 135 16.27 -15.01 -4.23
N TYR A 136 16.96 -15.75 -3.36
CA TYR A 136 17.71 -16.94 -3.77
C TYR A 136 16.80 -18.10 -4.18
N VAL A 137 15.58 -18.17 -3.63
CA VAL A 137 14.56 -19.12 -4.07
C VAL A 137 14.11 -18.74 -5.47
N PHE A 138 13.71 -17.48 -5.68
CA PHE A 138 13.26 -17.02 -6.99
C PHE A 138 14.35 -17.10 -8.07
N ALA A 139 15.60 -16.77 -7.74
CA ALA A 139 16.72 -16.86 -8.66
C ALA A 139 17.06 -18.29 -9.13
N ARG A 140 16.51 -19.32 -8.48
CA ARG A 140 16.70 -20.75 -8.84
C ARG A 140 15.48 -21.38 -9.49
N ASN A 141 14.35 -20.66 -9.55
CA ASN A 141 13.07 -21.20 -10.00
C ASN A 141 12.54 -20.40 -11.20
N PRO A 142 11.79 -21.03 -12.12
CA PRO A 142 11.20 -20.34 -13.26
C PRO A 142 10.00 -19.49 -12.82
N CYS A 143 10.27 -18.28 -12.35
CA CYS A 143 9.26 -17.26 -12.08
C CYS A 143 9.66 -15.91 -12.69
N CYS A 144 8.67 -15.06 -12.93
CA CYS A 144 8.90 -13.68 -13.32
C CYS A 144 8.60 -12.77 -12.13
N LEU A 145 9.59 -11.98 -11.73
CA LEU A 145 9.47 -11.06 -10.60
C LEU A 145 9.12 -9.65 -11.08
N VAL A 146 8.18 -9.03 -10.38
CA VAL A 146 7.92 -7.59 -10.45
C VAL A 146 8.14 -7.02 -9.05
N LEU A 147 9.15 -6.18 -8.88
CA LEU A 147 9.44 -5.53 -7.61
C LEU A 147 8.98 -4.08 -7.68
N ILE A 148 8.31 -3.59 -6.65
CA ILE A 148 7.90 -2.19 -6.54
C ILE A 148 8.55 -1.58 -5.29
N SER A 149 9.20 -0.43 -5.49
CA SER A 149 9.93 0.28 -4.44
C SER A 149 9.67 1.78 -4.51
N ASN A 150 9.85 2.48 -3.39
CA ASN A 150 9.91 3.94 -3.38
C ASN A 150 11.34 4.48 -3.58
N SER A 151 12.35 3.61 -3.59
CA SER A 151 13.77 3.94 -3.69
C SER A 151 14.34 3.47 -5.01
N GLU A 152 15.27 4.21 -5.61
CA GLU A 152 16.06 3.70 -6.75
C GLU A 152 17.07 2.63 -6.29
N HIS A 153 17.50 2.71 -5.04
CA HIS A 153 18.68 2.00 -4.55
C HIS A 153 18.39 0.66 -3.89
N MET A 154 17.13 0.18 -3.88
CA MET A 154 16.80 -1.08 -3.19
C MET A 154 17.60 -2.25 -3.75
N LEU A 155 17.75 -2.31 -5.08
CA LEU A 155 18.54 -3.36 -5.73
C LEU A 155 20.01 -3.35 -5.30
N LEU A 156 20.57 -2.22 -4.85
CA LEU A 156 21.96 -2.17 -4.38
C LEU A 156 22.19 -3.06 -3.16
N LYS A 157 21.14 -3.33 -2.36
CA LYS A 157 21.18 -4.20 -1.19
C LYS A 157 21.29 -5.69 -1.53
N PHE A 158 21.08 -6.08 -2.79
CA PHE A 158 21.28 -7.45 -3.23
C PHE A 158 22.77 -7.74 -3.46
N ASP A 159 23.19 -8.96 -3.12
CA ASP A 159 24.53 -9.42 -3.49
C ASP A 159 24.66 -9.63 -5.01
N ALA A 160 25.89 -9.80 -5.48
CA ALA A 160 26.21 -9.96 -6.89
C ALA A 160 25.53 -11.19 -7.54
N ARG A 161 25.29 -12.27 -6.79
CA ARG A 161 24.68 -13.50 -7.33
C ARG A 161 23.20 -13.30 -7.60
N ILE A 162 22.48 -12.66 -6.68
CA ILE A 162 21.07 -12.31 -6.86
C ILE A 162 20.91 -11.33 -8.03
N LYS A 163 21.72 -10.26 -8.07
CA LYS A 163 21.70 -9.27 -9.15
C LYS A 163 21.90 -9.90 -10.53
N SER A 164 22.92 -10.75 -10.65
CA SER A 164 23.27 -11.41 -11.90
C SER A 164 22.19 -12.38 -12.38
N ARG A 165 21.61 -13.19 -11.48
CA ARG A 165 20.60 -14.19 -11.86
C ARG A 165 19.23 -13.59 -12.15
N LEU A 166 18.79 -12.62 -11.34
CA LEU A 166 17.47 -12.02 -11.52
C LEU A 166 17.47 -10.97 -12.63
N ASN A 167 18.57 -10.26 -12.86
CA ASN A 167 18.75 -9.32 -13.97
C ASN A 167 17.51 -8.45 -14.27
N PHE A 168 17.21 -7.52 -13.35
CA PHE A 168 16.02 -6.69 -13.45
C PHE A 168 16.12 -5.64 -14.55
N HIS A 169 15.05 -5.49 -15.32
CA HIS A 169 14.80 -4.30 -16.10
C HIS A 169 14.24 -3.20 -15.19
N VAL A 170 14.99 -2.10 -15.07
CA VAL A 170 14.68 -0.98 -14.18
C VAL A 170 13.77 0.02 -14.90
N MET A 171 12.66 0.38 -14.26
CA MET A 171 11.67 1.33 -14.77
C MET A 171 11.33 2.35 -13.68
N GLN A 172 11.55 3.63 -14.00
CA GLN A 172 11.16 4.73 -13.13
C GLN A 172 9.73 5.19 -13.45
N PHE A 173 8.93 5.39 -12.41
CA PHE A 173 7.63 6.04 -12.51
C PHE A 173 7.80 7.49 -12.05
N GLU A 174 7.75 8.40 -13.02
CA GLU A 174 7.82 9.83 -12.75
C GLU A 174 6.54 10.35 -12.07
N PRO A 175 6.62 11.45 -11.32
CA PRO A 175 5.44 12.16 -10.83
C PRO A 175 4.44 12.46 -11.96
N TYR A 176 3.14 12.50 -11.62
CA TYR A 176 2.13 12.84 -12.62
C TYR A 176 2.24 14.30 -13.05
N GLU A 177 2.04 14.55 -14.34
CA GLU A 177 1.70 15.87 -14.85
C GLU A 177 0.34 16.34 -14.31
N ASN A 178 0.16 17.65 -14.16
CA ASN A 178 -1.05 18.22 -13.56
C ASN A 178 -2.33 17.85 -14.32
N ASN A 179 -2.27 17.76 -15.65
CA ASN A 179 -3.41 17.33 -16.47
C ASN A 179 -3.84 15.88 -16.16
N HIS A 180 -2.90 14.96 -15.94
CA HIS A 180 -3.21 13.60 -15.54
C HIS A 180 -3.81 13.55 -14.12
N ILE A 181 -3.32 14.38 -13.20
CA ILE A 181 -3.93 14.49 -11.87
C ILE A 181 -5.38 14.97 -12.00
N GLN A 182 -5.64 16.02 -12.79
CA GLN A 182 -6.99 16.53 -13.00
C GLN A 182 -7.93 15.46 -13.56
N GLU A 183 -7.48 14.68 -14.54
CA GLU A 183 -8.28 13.59 -15.10
C GLU A 183 -8.55 12.48 -14.06
N ILE A 184 -7.56 12.11 -13.24
CA ILE A 184 -7.75 11.16 -12.12
C ILE A 184 -8.78 11.70 -11.12
N LEU A 185 -8.64 12.97 -10.72
CA LEU A 185 -9.52 13.60 -9.75
C LEU A 185 -10.94 13.76 -10.30
N SER A 186 -11.09 14.01 -11.60
CA SER A 186 -12.39 14.12 -12.27
C SER A 186 -13.18 12.82 -12.16
N GLU A 187 -12.54 11.67 -12.39
CA GLU A 187 -13.17 10.36 -12.22
C GLU A 187 -13.66 10.16 -10.77
N ARG A 188 -12.89 10.64 -9.78
CA ARG A 188 -13.27 10.52 -8.35
C ARG A 188 -14.41 11.46 -7.98
N VAL A 189 -14.42 12.68 -8.50
CA VAL A 189 -15.52 13.63 -8.33
C VAL A 189 -16.82 13.05 -8.90
N GLU A 190 -16.80 12.64 -10.17
CA GLU A 190 -17.99 12.14 -10.87
C GLU A 190 -18.67 10.97 -10.13
N LYS A 191 -17.86 10.07 -9.59
CA LYS A 191 -18.37 8.90 -8.86
C LYS A 191 -18.64 9.18 -7.39
N GLY A 192 -17.95 10.14 -6.79
CA GLY A 192 -17.88 10.33 -5.34
C GLY A 192 -18.75 11.43 -4.80
N PHE A 193 -19.04 12.47 -5.60
CA PHE A 193 -19.83 13.62 -5.20
C PHE A 193 -21.18 13.66 -5.91
N HIS A 194 -22.11 14.41 -5.34
CA HIS A 194 -23.34 14.79 -6.05
C HIS A 194 -23.06 15.90 -7.07
N ASP A 195 -23.96 16.06 -8.04
CA ASP A 195 -23.84 17.12 -9.04
C ASP A 195 -23.96 18.52 -8.39
N ASP A 196 -23.33 19.52 -9.01
CA ASP A 196 -23.38 20.94 -8.60
C ASP A 196 -22.87 21.27 -7.18
N VAL A 197 -22.07 20.39 -6.56
CA VAL A 197 -21.49 20.62 -5.23
C VAL A 197 -20.07 21.20 -5.26
N LEU A 198 -19.55 21.53 -6.44
CA LEU A 198 -18.19 22.06 -6.63
C LEU A 198 -18.22 23.56 -6.92
N ASP A 199 -17.58 24.34 -6.06
CA ASP A 199 -17.32 25.77 -6.26
C ASP A 199 -15.80 26.03 -6.38
N PHE A 200 -15.12 25.15 -7.13
CA PHE A 200 -13.69 25.21 -7.45
C PHE A 200 -13.39 24.42 -8.72
N THR A 201 -12.18 24.56 -9.25
CA THR A 201 -11.71 23.76 -10.41
C THR A 201 -10.72 22.68 -9.97
N LEU A 202 -10.68 21.53 -10.65
CA LEU A 202 -9.70 20.49 -10.32
C LEU A 202 -8.24 20.95 -10.49
N ASP A 203 -8.02 22.00 -11.28
CA ASP A 203 -6.74 22.68 -11.37
C ASP A 203 -6.29 23.23 -10.01
N ASP A 204 -7.21 23.79 -9.22
CA ASP A 204 -6.94 24.31 -7.87
C ASP A 204 -6.44 23.23 -6.92
N VAL A 205 -6.90 21.98 -7.07
CA VAL A 205 -6.42 20.84 -6.28
C VAL A 205 -5.07 20.36 -6.80
N SER A 206 -4.92 20.26 -8.12
CA SER A 206 -3.72 19.71 -8.76
C SER A 206 -2.45 20.48 -8.39
N LYS A 207 -2.54 21.81 -8.19
CA LYS A 207 -1.44 22.69 -7.72
C LYS A 207 -0.83 22.26 -6.38
N TYR A 208 -1.60 21.57 -5.53
CA TYR A 208 -1.13 21.11 -4.22
C TYR A 208 -0.63 19.66 -4.22
N CYS A 209 -0.75 18.96 -5.35
CA CYS A 209 -0.47 17.52 -5.42
C CYS A 209 1.02 17.22 -5.69
N ASN A 210 1.76 18.12 -6.35
CA ASN A 210 3.17 17.90 -6.73
C ASN A 210 3.41 16.53 -7.39
N GLY A 211 2.52 16.12 -8.30
CA GLY A 211 2.63 14.83 -8.99
C GLY A 211 2.16 13.60 -8.20
N ASP A 212 1.68 13.76 -6.96
CA ASP A 212 1.07 12.71 -6.14
C ASP A 212 -0.47 12.73 -6.26
N ALA A 213 -1.01 11.78 -7.02
CA ALA A 213 -2.45 11.64 -7.19
C ALA A 213 -3.17 11.24 -5.90
N ARG A 214 -2.54 10.45 -5.00
CA ARG A 214 -3.12 10.09 -3.71
C ARG A 214 -3.33 11.33 -2.85
N SER A 215 -2.38 12.25 -2.83
CA SER A 215 -2.52 13.52 -2.11
C SER A 215 -3.73 14.31 -2.60
N GLY A 216 -3.94 14.43 -3.92
CA GLY A 216 -5.11 15.11 -4.48
C GLY A 216 -6.45 14.48 -4.08
N ILE A 217 -6.54 13.14 -4.14
CA ILE A 217 -7.75 12.40 -3.73
C ILE A 217 -8.05 12.65 -2.25
N GLN A 218 -7.02 12.68 -1.40
CA GLN A 218 -7.17 13.00 0.02
C GLN A 218 -7.62 14.44 0.24
N ILE A 219 -7.09 15.41 -0.51
CA ILE A 219 -7.54 16.82 -0.43
C ILE A 219 -9.04 16.92 -0.71
N LEU A 220 -9.52 16.31 -1.81
CA LEU A 220 -10.94 16.30 -2.17
C LEU A 220 -11.81 15.71 -1.06
N ARG A 221 -11.45 14.53 -0.57
CA ARG A 221 -12.21 13.82 0.47
C ARG A 221 -12.35 14.67 1.73
N ASN A 222 -11.26 15.27 2.18
CA ASN A 222 -11.25 16.01 3.43
C ASN A 222 -11.97 17.35 3.30
N ALA A 223 -11.82 18.03 2.16
CA ALA A 223 -12.56 19.25 1.87
C ALA A 223 -14.08 19.00 1.86
N ALA A 224 -14.52 17.86 1.31
CA ALA A 224 -15.93 17.47 1.35
C ALA A 224 -16.45 17.22 2.77
N ILE A 225 -15.68 16.48 3.58
CA ILE A 225 -16.04 16.20 4.98
C ILE A 225 -16.11 17.50 5.80
N ASP A 226 -15.17 18.41 5.60
CA ASP A 226 -15.15 19.70 6.28
C ASP A 226 -16.32 20.58 5.84
N ALA A 227 -16.64 20.60 4.54
CA ALA A 227 -17.79 21.33 4.02
C ALA A 227 -19.11 20.83 4.64
N GLU A 228 -19.32 19.51 4.70
CA GLU A 228 -20.49 18.91 5.37
C GLU A 228 -20.52 19.23 6.86
N SER A 229 -19.37 19.15 7.55
CA SER A 229 -19.25 19.48 8.98
C SER A 229 -19.57 20.95 9.28
N ASN A 230 -19.26 21.84 8.34
CA ASN A 230 -19.58 23.27 8.40
C ASN A 230 -20.99 23.59 7.87
N ASN A 231 -21.81 22.58 7.56
CA ASN A 231 -23.15 22.72 6.99
C ASN A 231 -23.18 23.49 5.66
N LEU A 232 -22.10 23.42 4.86
CA LEU A 232 -22.08 23.97 3.51
C LEU A 232 -22.80 23.04 2.53
N SER A 233 -23.31 23.60 1.43
CA SER A 233 -23.94 22.84 0.34
C SER A 233 -22.99 22.53 -0.81
N SER A 234 -21.82 23.16 -0.83
CA SER A 234 -20.78 22.97 -1.83
C SER A 234 -19.40 23.03 -1.18
N ILE A 235 -18.42 22.47 -1.85
CA ILE A 235 -17.00 22.55 -1.50
C ILE A 235 -16.44 23.79 -2.18
N THR A 236 -15.87 24.73 -1.42
CA THR A 236 -15.27 25.94 -1.99
C THR A 236 -13.75 25.83 -2.09
N SER A 237 -13.10 26.76 -2.80
CA SER A 237 -11.64 26.85 -2.81
C SER A 237 -11.03 27.03 -1.41
N GLN A 238 -11.78 27.58 -0.44
CA GLN A 238 -11.30 27.72 0.93
C GLN A 238 -11.19 26.36 1.62
N GLU A 239 -12.15 25.46 1.46
CA GLU A 239 -12.06 24.09 1.98
C GLU A 239 -10.90 23.32 1.32
N ILE A 240 -10.67 23.51 0.01
CA ILE A 240 -9.51 22.92 -0.67
C ILE A 240 -8.19 23.42 -0.07
N LEU A 241 -8.06 24.73 0.18
CA LEU A 241 -6.86 25.31 0.78
C LEU A 241 -6.65 24.81 2.22
N MET A 242 -7.71 24.71 3.01
CA MET A 242 -7.64 24.19 4.37
C MET A 242 -7.29 22.70 4.39
N ALA A 243 -7.88 21.92 3.47
CA ALA A 243 -7.58 20.51 3.23
C ALA A 243 -6.10 20.31 2.85
N SER A 244 -5.58 21.11 1.93
CA SER A 244 -4.20 21.01 1.44
C SER A 244 -3.16 21.37 2.51
N ARG A 245 -3.45 22.34 3.37
CA ARG A 245 -2.57 22.72 4.50
C ARG A 245 -2.50 21.65 5.59
N ASN A 246 -3.59 20.89 5.76
CA ASN A 246 -3.74 19.95 6.86
C ASN A 246 -3.69 18.48 6.40
N ILE A 247 -3.20 18.17 5.19
CA ILE A 247 -3.14 16.80 4.64
C ILE A 247 -2.59 15.78 5.64
N ARG A 248 -1.48 16.11 6.33
CA ARG A 248 -0.89 15.23 7.35
C ARG A 248 -1.86 14.94 8.50
N LYS A 249 -2.50 15.99 9.03
CA LYS A 249 -3.49 15.87 10.11
C LYS A 249 -4.67 15.02 9.65
N TYR A 250 -5.22 15.28 8.47
CA TYR A 250 -6.34 14.50 7.95
C TYR A 250 -6.00 13.06 7.64
N ARG A 251 -4.80 12.79 7.11
CA ARG A 251 -4.34 11.41 6.89
C ARG A 251 -4.32 10.63 8.20
N VAL A 252 -3.79 11.23 9.27
CA VAL A 252 -3.84 10.63 10.61
C VAL A 252 -5.29 10.42 11.05
N SER A 253 -6.14 11.45 10.98
CA SER A 253 -7.56 11.35 11.37
C SER A 253 -8.33 10.27 10.62
N TYR A 254 -8.13 10.15 9.31
CA TYR A 254 -8.74 9.12 8.45
C TYR A 254 -8.28 7.72 8.86
N LEU A 255 -6.97 7.52 9.09
CA LEU A 255 -6.44 6.25 9.55
C LEU A 255 -6.98 5.87 10.94
N LEU A 256 -7.17 6.86 11.82
CA LEU A 256 -7.79 6.66 13.14
C LEU A 256 -9.25 6.23 13.06
N GLN A 257 -10.02 6.72 12.08
CA GLN A 257 -11.39 6.27 11.85
C GLN A 257 -11.47 4.79 11.42
N LYS A 258 -10.42 4.27 10.76
CA LYS A 258 -10.34 2.86 10.35
C LYS A 258 -9.86 1.91 11.45
N LEU A 259 -9.48 2.43 12.62
CA LEU A 259 -9.08 1.61 13.76
C LEU A 259 -10.29 0.98 14.45
N ASN A 260 -10.15 -0.27 14.89
CA ASN A 260 -11.13 -0.87 15.79
C ASN A 260 -10.98 -0.30 17.22
N GLU A 261 -11.95 -0.59 18.10
CA GLU A 261 -11.98 -0.05 19.47
C GLU A 261 -10.68 -0.34 20.25
N HIS A 262 -10.16 -1.57 20.18
CA HIS A 262 -8.91 -1.94 20.85
C HIS A 262 -7.70 -1.14 20.34
N GLN A 263 -7.62 -0.94 19.02
CA GLN A 263 -6.57 -0.14 18.39
C GLN A 263 -6.66 1.34 18.80
N LYS A 264 -7.87 1.91 18.90
CA LYS A 264 -8.07 3.27 19.40
C LYS A 264 -7.61 3.41 20.84
N THR A 265 -7.96 2.47 21.73
CA THR A 265 -7.50 2.48 23.13
C THR A 265 -5.97 2.43 23.23
N LEU A 266 -5.33 1.53 22.46
CA LEU A 266 -3.87 1.44 22.41
C LEU A 266 -3.21 2.72 21.90
N TYR A 267 -3.80 3.33 20.87
CA TYR A 267 -3.31 4.60 20.32
C TYR A 267 -3.41 5.75 21.34
N GLU A 268 -4.53 5.88 22.06
CA GLU A 268 -4.69 6.93 23.07
C GLU A 268 -3.72 6.77 24.25
N ILE A 269 -3.49 5.53 24.74
CA ILE A 269 -2.48 5.27 25.79
C ILE A 269 -1.09 5.71 25.31
N LEU A 270 -0.73 5.36 24.07
CA LEU A 270 0.56 5.72 23.51
C LEU A 270 0.71 7.23 23.32
N LYS A 271 -0.37 7.91 22.91
CA LYS A 271 -0.43 9.36 22.73
C LYS A 271 -0.25 10.10 24.05
N GLU A 272 -0.87 9.63 25.13
CA GLU A 272 -0.66 10.15 26.50
C GLU A 272 0.80 10.01 26.95
N ASN A 273 1.42 8.86 26.67
CA ASN A 273 2.77 8.54 27.15
C ASN A 273 3.91 9.02 26.22
N LYS A 274 3.59 9.47 25.00
CA LYS A 274 4.51 9.81 23.88
C LYS A 274 5.39 8.66 23.37
N SER A 275 5.99 7.88 24.29
CA SER A 275 6.75 6.67 24.00
C SER A 275 6.73 5.72 25.19
N ILE A 276 6.40 4.45 24.95
CA ILE A 276 6.25 3.44 25.99
C ILE A 276 6.77 2.08 25.53
N GLU A 277 7.28 1.31 26.48
CA GLU A 277 7.72 -0.07 26.25
C GLU A 277 6.52 -0.97 25.93
N SER A 278 6.70 -1.92 25.02
CA SER A 278 5.62 -2.79 24.54
C SER A 278 4.94 -3.57 25.65
N GLY A 279 5.67 -4.00 26.68
CA GLY A 279 5.10 -4.69 27.85
C GLY A 279 4.20 -3.77 28.67
N LYS A 280 4.73 -2.60 29.06
CA LYS A 280 3.98 -1.59 29.82
C LYS A 280 2.74 -1.08 29.07
N LEU A 281 2.84 -0.90 27.75
CA LEU A 281 1.70 -0.52 26.91
C LEU A 281 0.60 -1.58 26.97
N PHE A 282 0.96 -2.86 26.92
CA PHE A 282 0.00 -3.95 27.03
C PHE A 282 -0.64 -4.02 28.43
N ASP A 283 0.15 -3.78 29.48
CA ASP A 283 -0.34 -3.73 30.86
C ASP A 283 -1.34 -2.57 31.06
N GLU A 284 -1.00 -1.36 30.60
CA GLU A 284 -1.89 -0.19 30.65
C GLU A 284 -3.18 -0.42 29.85
N TYR A 285 -3.08 -1.07 28.70
CA TYR A 285 -4.24 -1.47 27.92
C TYR A 285 -5.14 -2.44 28.70
N CYS A 286 -4.56 -3.44 29.36
CA CYS A 286 -5.32 -4.42 30.15
C CYS A 286 -5.99 -3.81 31.38
N LYS A 287 -5.52 -2.65 31.86
CA LYS A 287 -6.18 -1.88 32.93
C LYS A 287 -7.35 -1.04 32.41
N LYS A 288 -7.24 -0.48 31.20
CA LYS A 288 -8.26 0.41 30.60
C LYS A 288 -9.36 -0.33 29.81
N SER A 289 -9.13 -1.56 29.36
CA SER A 289 -10.06 -2.31 28.49
C SER A 289 -10.68 -3.51 29.21
N ASP A 290 -12.00 -3.56 29.30
CA ASP A 290 -12.75 -4.68 29.89
C ASP A 290 -12.65 -5.96 29.04
N ASN A 291 -12.65 -5.82 27.71
CA ASN A 291 -12.45 -6.92 26.77
C ASN A 291 -10.96 -7.12 26.47
N LYS A 292 -10.31 -8.00 27.24
CA LYS A 292 -8.88 -8.28 27.10
C LYS A 292 -8.59 -9.10 25.84
N ILE A 293 -7.68 -8.60 25.01
CA ILE A 293 -7.20 -9.30 23.83
C ILE A 293 -5.99 -10.15 24.17
N THR A 294 -5.73 -11.18 23.36
CA THR A 294 -4.51 -11.98 23.49
C THR A 294 -3.28 -11.14 23.12
N ASP A 295 -2.13 -11.48 23.70
CA ASP A 295 -0.86 -10.85 23.36
C ASP A 295 -0.55 -10.94 21.85
N ARG A 296 -0.94 -12.02 21.18
CA ARG A 296 -0.86 -12.16 19.71
C ARG A 296 -1.67 -11.09 18.98
N SER A 297 -2.90 -10.84 19.42
CA SER A 297 -3.78 -9.83 18.83
C SER A 297 -3.26 -8.42 19.09
N TYR A 298 -2.75 -8.16 20.29
CA TYR A 298 -2.07 -6.92 20.62
C TYR A 298 -0.89 -6.64 19.69
N ARG A 299 0.01 -7.63 19.50
CA ARG A 299 1.15 -7.49 18.57
C ARG A 299 0.69 -7.21 17.14
N ASN A 300 -0.36 -7.90 16.67
CA ASN A 300 -0.92 -7.66 15.33
C ASN A 300 -1.51 -6.24 15.20
N TYR A 301 -2.21 -5.75 16.23
CA TYR A 301 -2.77 -4.40 16.24
C TYR A 301 -1.69 -3.32 16.26
N MET A 302 -0.66 -3.48 17.10
CA MET A 302 0.48 -2.57 17.12
C MET A 302 1.22 -2.59 15.79
N GLN A 303 1.45 -3.78 15.21
CA GLN A 303 2.05 -3.90 13.90
C GLN A 303 1.21 -3.16 12.86
N LYS A 304 -0.11 -3.36 12.83
CA LYS A 304 -1.02 -2.67 11.89
C LYS A 304 -1.00 -1.14 12.06
N MET A 305 -0.86 -0.62 13.28
CA MET A 305 -0.73 0.83 13.52
C MET A 305 0.63 1.39 13.11
N VAL A 306 1.71 0.62 13.30
CA VAL A 306 3.02 0.94 12.72
C VAL A 306 2.93 0.92 11.20
N GLU A 307 2.18 -0.04 10.66
CA GLU A 307 1.97 -0.19 9.24
C GLU A 307 1.18 0.99 8.64
N PHE A 308 0.21 1.53 9.36
CA PHE A 308 -0.48 2.74 8.95
C PHE A 308 0.37 4.01 9.07
N GLY A 309 1.55 3.93 9.70
CA GLY A 309 2.33 5.11 10.02
C GLY A 309 1.62 6.02 11.02
N LEU A 310 0.83 5.43 11.93
CA LEU A 310 0.26 6.12 13.11
C LEU A 310 1.22 6.07 14.31
N VAL A 311 2.09 5.06 14.33
CA VAL A 311 3.01 4.74 15.43
C VAL A 311 4.36 4.36 14.85
N LYS A 312 5.45 4.67 15.55
CA LYS A 312 6.81 4.25 15.21
C LYS A 312 7.30 3.15 16.16
N GLU A 313 7.90 2.10 15.61
CA GLU A 313 8.67 1.10 16.37
C GLU A 313 10.13 1.55 16.43
N ILE A 314 10.67 1.75 17.64
CA ILE A 314 12.04 2.30 17.84
C ILE A 314 13.08 1.18 18.00
N SER A 315 12.69 0.01 18.51
CA SER A 315 13.62 -1.07 18.85
C SER A 315 13.05 -2.46 18.58
N SER A 316 13.92 -3.42 18.24
CA SER A 316 13.59 -4.84 18.05
C SER A 316 14.05 -5.71 19.23
N GLY A 317 13.31 -6.79 19.53
CA GLY A 317 13.68 -7.77 20.56
C GLY A 317 12.90 -7.61 21.87
N ARG A 318 13.52 -8.03 22.99
CA ARG A 318 12.88 -8.09 24.33
C ARG A 318 12.49 -6.71 24.89
N TRP A 319 13.07 -5.64 24.35
CA TRP A 319 12.87 -4.24 24.77
C TRP A 319 12.15 -3.39 23.72
N LYS A 320 11.24 -4.01 22.95
CA LYS A 320 10.49 -3.30 21.90
C LYS A 320 9.77 -2.08 22.48
N LYS A 321 9.99 -0.91 21.88
CA LYS A 321 9.40 0.37 22.28
C LYS A 321 8.62 0.99 21.12
N TYR A 322 7.46 1.55 21.43
CA TYR A 322 6.64 2.30 20.49
C TYR A 322 6.68 3.79 20.82
N SER A 323 6.52 4.65 19.83
CA SER A 323 6.35 6.10 20.00
C SER A 323 5.34 6.67 19.03
N MET A 324 4.79 7.84 19.39
CA MET A 324 4.10 8.70 18.45
C MET A 324 5.07 9.20 17.36
N ILE A 325 4.50 9.54 16.20
CA ILE A 325 5.22 10.11 15.04
C ILE A 325 5.25 11.62 15.11
#